data_AF-A0A0C3G4S6-F1
#
_entry.id   AF-A0A0C3G4S6-F1
#
_cell.length_a   1.000
_cell.length_b   1.000
_cell.length_c   1.000
_cell.angle_alpha   90.00
_cell.angle_beta   90.00
_cell.angle_gamma   90.00
#
_symmetry.space_group_name_H-M   'P 1'
#
loop_
_entity.id
_entity.type
_entity.pdbx_description
1 polymer ?
#
loop_
_entity_poly.entity_id
_entity_poly.type
_entity_poly.pdbx_seq_one_letter_code
_entity_poly.pdbx_strand_id
1 'polypeptide(L)'
;MEMIIKRYQELETDPTALKHFVDHQQNLSSQMMETATHLAEWARMSKSQKAAESWERMQNREASIEAKLLELGWVRDDFPSEWDSKWHALIKQPRELTPHLWKILRPKLEALLEEHKHAQAEAVIRIRRDQREREFEPIWDEFVVSHSWDSQPWSLPRFVDACELPAINRMLAEDESRIPVTAERWQAVVGFVPNDLNRFADQVMRDIVKLLKVAASETNTVKAEAATAEDAHEDMDSSIFKRASSLLSCGVTGCQNLYTFPEILEEEHVTPYRYRNFRDRKWPDLLSRLKHEPEVFRCASLVLKTLGWPEDTHLAAFDECNIKLICLCGNPKFQQPMDFRSLCERGEIHLILETLYSTTTMI
;
A
#
# COMPACT_ATOMS: atom_id res chain seq x y z
N MET A 1 -28.08 1.77 -61.43
CA MET A 1 -26.95 1.87 -62.38
C MET A 1 -27.22 1.11 -63.67
N GLU A 2 -27.66 -0.16 -63.62
CA GLU A 2 -27.91 -0.98 -64.81
C GLU A 2 -28.86 -0.34 -65.84
N MET A 3 -29.92 0.34 -65.40
CA MET A 3 -30.83 1.08 -66.30
C MET A 3 -30.16 2.24 -67.05
N ILE A 4 -29.23 2.96 -66.40
CA ILE A 4 -28.52 4.09 -67.01
C ILE A 4 -27.54 3.58 -68.05
N ILE A 5 -26.81 2.50 -67.74
CA ILE A 5 -25.86 1.86 -68.64
C ILE A 5 -26.59 1.32 -69.88
N LYS A 6 -27.70 0.61 -69.69
CA LYS A 6 -28.52 0.09 -70.80
C LYS A 6 -29.03 1.22 -71.69
N ARG A 7 -29.54 2.31 -71.09
CA ARG A 7 -30.03 3.47 -71.85
C ARG A 7 -28.93 4.19 -72.62
N TYR A 8 -27.73 4.26 -72.06
CA TYR A 8 -26.56 4.83 -72.73
C TYR A 8 -26.19 4.03 -73.98
N GLN A 9 -26.14 2.69 -73.87
CA GLN A 9 -25.85 1.78 -74.99
C GLN A 9 -26.89 1.89 -76.12
N GLU A 10 -28.18 2.02 -75.75
CA GLU A 10 -29.28 2.21 -76.73
C GLU A 10 -29.13 3.50 -77.56
N LEU A 11 -28.46 4.52 -77.04
CA LEU A 11 -28.31 5.83 -77.68
C LEU A 11 -26.98 6.00 -78.43
N GLU A 12 -26.10 4.99 -78.41
CA GLU A 12 -24.75 5.08 -79.00
C GLU A 12 -24.76 5.38 -80.50
N THR A 13 -25.82 4.98 -81.22
CA THR A 13 -25.99 5.22 -82.66
C THR A 13 -26.50 6.62 -83.01
N ASP A 14 -26.98 7.42 -82.05
CA ASP A 14 -27.46 8.79 -82.26
C ASP A 14 -26.66 9.78 -81.39
N PRO A 15 -25.62 10.44 -81.95
CA PRO A 15 -24.74 11.33 -81.20
C PRO A 15 -25.46 12.51 -80.53
N THR A 16 -26.57 12.99 -81.12
CA THR A 16 -27.29 14.15 -80.59
C THR A 16 -28.12 13.74 -79.37
N ALA A 17 -28.84 12.62 -79.47
CA ALA A 17 -29.60 12.07 -78.35
C ALA A 17 -28.68 11.61 -77.21
N LEU A 18 -27.54 11.01 -77.54
CA LEU A 18 -26.52 10.63 -76.56
C LEU A 18 -25.98 11.84 -75.80
N LYS A 19 -25.62 12.92 -76.52
CA LYS A 19 -25.15 14.16 -75.90
C LYS A 19 -26.18 14.74 -74.93
N HIS A 20 -27.43 14.86 -75.36
CA HIS A 20 -28.50 15.36 -74.50
C HIS A 20 -28.71 14.49 -73.26
N PHE A 21 -28.63 13.16 -73.40
CA PHE A 21 -28.73 12.25 -72.26
C PHE A 21 -27.56 12.43 -71.29
N VAL A 22 -26.32 12.55 -71.79
CA VAL A 22 -25.14 12.79 -70.96
C VAL A 22 -25.25 14.14 -70.22
N ASP A 23 -25.58 15.21 -70.93
CA ASP A 23 -25.76 16.55 -70.34
C ASP A 23 -26.85 16.53 -69.25
N HIS A 24 -27.96 15.81 -69.49
CA HIS A 24 -29.02 15.63 -68.51
C HIS A 24 -28.55 14.86 -67.26
N GLN A 25 -27.84 13.73 -67.44
CA GLN A 25 -27.31 12.95 -66.31
C GLN A 25 -26.27 13.74 -65.50
N GLN A 26 -25.40 14.49 -66.17
CA GLN A 26 -24.40 15.36 -65.50
C GLN A 26 -25.07 16.48 -64.69
N ASN A 27 -26.12 17.11 -65.25
CA ASN A 27 -26.90 18.12 -64.54
C ASN A 27 -27.61 17.51 -63.32
N LEU A 28 -28.26 16.36 -63.49
CA LEU A 28 -28.91 15.66 -62.38
C LEU A 28 -27.91 15.29 -61.27
N SER A 29 -26.76 14.73 -61.63
CA SER A 29 -25.70 14.39 -60.67
C SER A 29 -25.18 15.63 -59.95
N SER A 30 -24.97 16.74 -60.66
CA SER A 30 -24.55 18.01 -60.07
C SER A 30 -25.57 18.52 -59.05
N GLN A 31 -26.87 18.51 -59.39
CA GLN A 31 -27.95 18.91 -58.48
C GLN A 31 -28.05 18.01 -57.25
N MET A 32 -27.87 16.69 -57.43
CA MET A 32 -27.83 15.74 -56.32
C MET A 32 -26.65 16.01 -55.38
N MET A 33 -25.45 16.29 -55.93
CA MET A 33 -24.26 16.60 -55.14
C MET A 33 -24.38 17.94 -54.40
N GLU A 34 -24.95 18.97 -55.04
CA GLU A 34 -25.24 20.26 -54.42
C GLU A 34 -26.25 20.10 -53.27
N THR A 35 -27.36 19.40 -53.52
CA THR A 35 -28.37 19.10 -52.49
C THR A 35 -27.75 18.30 -51.32
N ALA A 36 -26.92 17.30 -51.62
CA ALA A 36 -26.23 16.52 -50.59
C ALA A 36 -25.28 17.40 -49.75
N THR A 37 -24.59 18.35 -50.38
CA THR A 37 -23.71 19.31 -49.69
C THR A 37 -24.51 20.20 -48.75
N HIS A 38 -25.64 20.76 -49.20
CA HIS A 38 -26.53 21.54 -48.35
C HIS A 38 -27.10 20.76 -47.18
N LEU A 39 -27.50 19.49 -47.39
CA LEU A 39 -27.98 18.62 -46.31
C LEU A 39 -26.88 18.30 -45.29
N ALA A 40 -25.66 18.03 -45.76
CA ALA A 40 -24.52 17.78 -44.87
C ALA A 40 -24.15 19.02 -44.04
N GLU A 41 -24.16 20.20 -44.66
CA GLU A 41 -23.92 21.47 -43.96
C GLU A 41 -25.01 21.77 -42.94
N TRP A 42 -26.28 21.63 -43.32
CA TRP A 42 -27.41 21.80 -42.40
C TRP A 42 -27.31 20.82 -41.22
N ALA A 43 -26.98 19.55 -41.45
CA ALA A 43 -26.82 18.56 -40.38
C ALA A 43 -25.68 18.93 -39.42
N ARG A 44 -24.54 19.39 -39.96
CA ARG A 44 -23.39 19.88 -39.18
C ARG A 44 -23.78 21.10 -38.34
N MET A 45 -24.43 22.09 -38.94
CA MET A 45 -24.89 23.30 -38.26
C MET A 45 -25.92 22.97 -37.18
N SER A 46 -26.93 22.15 -37.48
CA SER A 46 -27.95 21.73 -36.53
C SER A 46 -27.35 20.98 -35.34
N LYS A 47 -26.35 20.11 -35.57
CA LYS A 47 -25.62 19.43 -34.48
C LYS A 47 -24.84 20.43 -33.61
N SER A 48 -24.14 21.38 -34.24
CA SER A 48 -23.40 22.44 -33.53
C SER A 48 -24.33 23.30 -32.67
N GLN A 49 -25.45 23.75 -33.26
CA GLN A 49 -26.45 24.54 -32.57
C GLN A 49 -27.07 23.79 -31.38
N LYS A 50 -27.46 22.53 -31.55
CA LYS A 50 -27.98 21.70 -30.44
C LYS A 50 -26.97 21.51 -29.33
N ALA A 51 -25.68 21.36 -29.66
CA ALA A 51 -24.62 21.25 -28.67
C ALA A 51 -24.44 22.56 -27.88
N ALA A 52 -24.45 23.70 -28.57
CA ALA A 52 -24.39 25.03 -27.94
C ALA A 52 -25.59 25.28 -27.01
N GLU A 53 -26.82 25.03 -27.48
CA GLU A 53 -28.04 25.16 -26.68
C GLU A 53 -28.06 24.19 -25.48
N SER A 54 -27.50 22.99 -25.64
CA SER A 54 -27.35 22.01 -24.55
C SER A 54 -26.35 22.49 -23.50
N TRP A 55 -25.22 23.07 -23.95
CA TRP A 55 -24.20 23.63 -23.07
C TRP A 55 -24.73 24.84 -22.30
N GLU A 56 -25.42 25.76 -22.97
CA GLU A 56 -26.03 26.93 -22.33
C GLU A 56 -27.05 26.52 -21.27
N ARG A 57 -27.94 25.56 -21.57
CA ARG A 57 -28.89 25.03 -20.58
C ARG A 57 -28.20 24.40 -19.37
N MET A 58 -27.07 23.74 -19.57
CA MET A 58 -26.27 23.15 -18.51
C MET A 58 -25.64 24.22 -17.61
N GLN A 59 -25.08 25.28 -18.18
CA GLN A 59 -24.51 26.42 -17.46
C GLN A 59 -25.59 27.18 -16.66
N ASN A 60 -26.74 27.45 -17.28
CA ASN A 60 -27.86 28.11 -16.60
C ASN A 60 -28.39 27.29 -15.43
N ARG A 61 -28.44 25.96 -15.58
CA ARG A 61 -28.84 25.04 -14.52
C ARG A 61 -27.85 25.08 -13.36
N GLU A 62 -26.56 24.95 -13.64
CA GLU A 62 -25.51 25.02 -12.63
C GLU A 62 -25.57 26.33 -11.85
N ALA A 63 -25.61 27.48 -12.55
CA ALA A 63 -25.75 28.79 -11.91
C ALA A 63 -27.01 28.88 -11.04
N SER A 64 -28.13 28.30 -11.48
CA SER A 64 -29.37 28.27 -10.70
C SER A 64 -29.27 27.37 -9.47
N ILE A 65 -28.56 26.24 -9.56
CA ILE A 65 -28.32 25.35 -8.42
C ILE A 65 -27.41 26.04 -7.41
N GLU A 66 -26.29 26.63 -7.86
CA GLU A 66 -25.37 27.37 -7.00
C GLU A 66 -26.08 28.51 -6.27
N ALA A 67 -26.83 29.36 -7.00
CA ALA A 67 -27.56 30.47 -6.39
C ALA A 67 -28.52 29.98 -5.29
N LYS A 68 -29.24 28.89 -5.52
CA LYS A 68 -30.13 28.31 -4.50
C LYS A 68 -29.40 27.71 -3.32
N LEU A 69 -28.22 27.13 -3.51
CA LEU A 69 -27.40 26.64 -2.40
C LEU A 69 -26.86 27.80 -1.57
N LEU A 70 -26.44 28.89 -2.21
CA LEU A 70 -26.04 30.13 -1.53
C LEU A 70 -27.20 30.74 -0.74
N GLU A 71 -28.42 30.75 -1.29
CA GLU A 71 -29.64 31.18 -0.58
C GLU A 71 -29.95 30.33 0.65
N LEU A 72 -29.58 29.04 0.63
CA LEU A 72 -29.71 28.13 1.78
C LEU A 72 -28.62 28.31 2.83
N GLY A 73 -27.65 29.22 2.60
CA GLY A 73 -26.57 29.53 3.55
C GLY A 73 -25.29 28.73 3.35
N TRP A 74 -25.18 27.94 2.27
CA TRP A 74 -23.91 27.31 1.90
C TRP A 74 -22.92 28.36 1.40
N VAL A 75 -21.64 28.17 1.68
CA VAL A 75 -20.57 29.02 1.14
C VAL A 75 -19.97 28.34 -0.07
N ARG A 76 -19.47 29.13 -1.04
CA ARG A 76 -18.85 28.58 -2.25
C ARG A 76 -17.64 27.68 -1.96
N ASP A 77 -16.94 27.91 -0.84
CA ASP A 77 -15.80 27.09 -0.40
C ASP A 77 -16.21 25.68 0.04
N ASP A 78 -17.49 25.49 0.41
CA ASP A 78 -18.05 24.17 0.73
C ASP A 78 -18.32 23.33 -0.54
N PHE A 79 -18.25 23.93 -1.74
CA PHE A 79 -18.61 23.24 -2.97
C PHE A 79 -17.46 22.31 -3.39
N PRO A 80 -17.78 21.06 -3.79
CA PRO A 80 -16.78 20.14 -4.30
C PRO A 80 -16.08 20.71 -5.54
N SER A 81 -14.88 20.20 -5.79
CA SER A 81 -14.14 20.44 -7.04
C SER A 81 -15.01 20.12 -8.26
N GLU A 82 -14.84 20.90 -9.34
CA GLU A 82 -15.53 20.66 -10.63
C GLU A 82 -15.26 19.26 -11.21
N TRP A 83 -14.17 18.63 -10.77
CA TRP A 83 -13.74 17.28 -11.14
C TRP A 83 -14.39 16.17 -10.30
N ASP A 84 -15.15 16.51 -9.25
CA ASP A 84 -15.92 15.52 -8.49
C ASP A 84 -17.05 14.96 -9.36
N SER A 85 -16.95 13.67 -9.68
CA SER A 85 -17.88 12.99 -10.59
C SER A 85 -19.32 12.95 -10.08
N LYS A 86 -19.55 12.83 -8.76
CA LYS A 86 -20.89 12.79 -8.17
C LYS A 86 -21.53 14.17 -8.27
N TRP A 87 -20.78 15.22 -7.94
CA TRP A 87 -21.21 16.61 -8.07
C TRP A 87 -21.55 16.94 -9.52
N HIS A 88 -20.60 16.70 -10.43
CA HIS A 88 -20.73 16.96 -11.86
C HIS A 88 -21.98 16.27 -12.45
N ALA A 89 -22.24 15.02 -12.10
CA ALA A 89 -23.41 14.26 -12.58
C ALA A 89 -24.76 14.86 -12.15
N LEU A 90 -24.81 15.58 -11.02
CA LEU A 90 -26.03 16.24 -10.53
C LEU A 90 -26.25 17.61 -11.19
N ILE A 91 -25.18 18.39 -11.32
CA ILE A 91 -25.26 19.79 -11.78
C ILE A 91 -25.18 19.94 -13.29
N LYS A 92 -24.37 19.13 -14.00
CA LYS A 92 -24.11 19.28 -15.46
C LYS A 92 -25.11 18.54 -16.34
N GLN A 93 -26.40 18.59 -15.99
CA GLN A 93 -27.46 18.00 -16.81
C GLN A 93 -28.04 19.04 -17.78
N PRO A 94 -28.28 18.72 -19.06
CA PRO A 94 -28.81 19.67 -20.06
C PRO A 94 -30.34 19.83 -19.92
N ARG A 95 -30.83 20.05 -18.70
CA ARG A 95 -32.25 20.20 -18.35
C ARG A 95 -32.42 21.36 -17.40
N GLU A 96 -33.39 22.22 -17.65
CA GLU A 96 -33.70 23.34 -16.77
C GLU A 96 -34.07 22.88 -15.35
N LEU A 97 -33.73 23.71 -14.37
CA LEU A 97 -34.00 23.41 -12.96
C LEU A 97 -35.44 23.79 -12.61
N THR A 98 -36.37 22.84 -12.70
CA THR A 98 -37.76 23.05 -12.27
C THR A 98 -37.90 22.97 -10.74
N PRO A 99 -38.96 23.56 -10.13
CA PRO A 99 -39.20 23.46 -8.68
C PRO A 99 -39.31 22.02 -8.16
N HIS A 100 -39.94 21.13 -8.94
CA HIS A 100 -40.05 19.71 -8.60
C HIS A 100 -38.68 19.02 -8.63
N LEU A 101 -37.88 19.27 -9.67
CA LEU A 101 -36.54 18.70 -9.79
C LEU A 101 -35.61 19.21 -8.69
N TRP A 102 -35.71 20.49 -8.32
CA TRP A 102 -35.00 21.05 -7.17
C TRP A 102 -35.33 20.32 -5.87
N LYS A 103 -36.62 20.05 -5.60
CA LYS A 103 -37.05 19.29 -4.42
C LYS A 103 -36.41 17.90 -4.34
N ILE A 104 -36.15 17.25 -5.48
CA ILE A 104 -35.51 15.94 -5.56
C ILE A 104 -33.98 16.04 -5.44
N LEU A 105 -33.37 17.05 -6.08
CA LEU A 105 -31.91 17.22 -6.09
C LEU A 105 -31.36 17.73 -4.76
N ARG A 106 -32.06 18.68 -4.14
CA ARG A 106 -31.61 19.36 -2.92
C ARG A 106 -31.04 18.41 -1.86
N PRO A 107 -31.76 17.37 -1.39
CA PRO A 107 -31.22 16.50 -0.34
C PRO A 107 -29.96 15.74 -0.78
N LYS A 108 -29.79 15.46 -2.08
CA LYS A 108 -28.58 14.81 -2.61
C LYS A 108 -27.40 15.77 -2.63
N LEU A 109 -27.65 17.03 -3.00
CA LEU A 109 -26.63 18.08 -3.01
C LEU A 109 -26.20 18.41 -1.58
N GLU A 110 -27.14 18.60 -0.64
CA GLU A 110 -26.84 18.85 0.78
C GLU A 110 -26.04 17.69 1.41
N ALA A 111 -26.43 16.43 1.16
CA ALA A 111 -25.67 15.28 1.65
C ALA A 111 -24.23 15.25 1.12
N LEU A 112 -24.03 15.59 -0.16
CA LEU A 112 -22.71 15.62 -0.78
C LEU A 112 -21.87 16.80 -0.24
N LEU A 113 -22.48 17.96 -0.03
CA LEU A 113 -21.82 19.13 0.58
C LEU A 113 -21.39 18.85 2.03
N GLU A 114 -22.22 18.19 2.82
CA GLU A 114 -21.84 17.76 4.18
C GLU A 114 -20.69 16.74 4.17
N GLU A 115 -20.73 15.74 3.29
CA GLU A 115 -19.63 14.77 3.09
C GLU A 115 -18.33 15.51 2.73
N HIS A 116 -18.40 16.47 1.80
CA HIS A 116 -17.25 17.25 1.37
C HIS A 116 -16.69 18.13 2.51
N LYS A 117 -17.56 18.84 3.23
CA LYS A 117 -17.20 19.69 4.37
C LYS A 117 -16.54 18.88 5.49
N HIS A 118 -17.06 17.70 5.79
CA HIS A 118 -16.42 16.78 6.74
C HIS A 118 -15.02 16.37 6.26
N ALA A 119 -14.89 15.96 5.01
CA ALA A 119 -13.59 15.58 4.43
C ALA A 119 -12.58 16.76 4.42
N GLN A 120 -13.04 17.99 4.16
CA GLN A 120 -12.21 19.19 4.28
C GLN A 120 -11.76 19.42 5.73
N ALA A 121 -12.66 19.30 6.70
CA ALA A 121 -12.32 19.44 8.12
C ALA A 121 -11.28 18.40 8.55
N GLU A 122 -11.46 17.13 8.17
CA GLU A 122 -10.48 16.06 8.42
C GLU A 122 -9.14 16.34 7.74
N ALA A 123 -9.14 16.84 6.50
CA ALA A 123 -7.92 17.20 5.79
C ALA A 123 -7.17 18.34 6.49
N VAL A 124 -7.88 19.35 7.00
CA VAL A 124 -7.29 20.45 7.77
C VAL A 124 -6.68 19.93 9.08
N ILE A 125 -7.37 19.05 9.80
CA ILE A 125 -6.84 18.40 11.02
C ILE A 125 -5.57 17.60 10.67
N ARG A 126 -5.60 16.82 9.60
CA ARG A 126 -4.46 16.04 9.13
C ARG A 126 -3.26 16.92 8.78
N ILE A 127 -3.45 18.00 8.02
CA ILE A 127 -2.37 18.95 7.68
C ILE A 127 -1.75 19.54 8.95
N ARG A 128 -2.57 19.91 9.94
CA ARG A 128 -2.07 20.40 11.23
C ARG A 128 -1.29 19.32 11.96
N ARG A 129 -1.80 18.08 12.00
CA ARG A 129 -1.10 16.95 12.61
C ARG A 129 0.26 16.71 11.97
N ASP A 130 0.34 16.66 10.64
CA ASP A 130 1.60 16.51 9.90
C ASP A 130 2.58 17.65 10.24
N GLN A 131 2.08 18.88 10.45
CA GLN A 131 2.89 20.00 10.91
C GLN A 131 3.42 19.79 12.34
N ARG A 132 2.59 19.33 13.29
CA ARG A 132 2.99 19.03 14.67
C ARG A 132 4.02 17.90 14.71
N GLU A 133 3.86 16.87 13.88
CA GLU A 133 4.84 15.79 13.74
C GLU A 133 6.19 16.35 13.27
N ARG A 134 6.22 17.23 12.26
CA ARG A 134 7.48 17.88 11.83
C ARG A 134 8.12 18.76 12.91
N GLU A 135 7.32 19.42 13.74
CA GLU A 135 7.83 20.19 14.88
C GLU A 135 8.41 19.27 15.96
N PHE A 136 7.83 18.08 16.14
CA PHE A 136 8.26 17.10 17.13
C PHE A 136 9.49 16.30 16.72
N GLU A 137 9.69 16.02 15.42
CA GLU A 137 10.82 15.23 14.91
C GLU A 137 12.19 15.61 15.51
N PRO A 138 12.64 16.89 15.50
CA PRO A 138 13.93 17.23 16.10
C PRO A 138 14.00 17.01 17.61
N ILE A 139 12.89 17.16 18.34
CA ILE A 139 12.81 16.92 19.78
C ILE A 139 12.93 15.42 20.06
N TRP A 140 12.29 14.59 19.25
CA TRP A 140 12.41 13.14 19.31
C TRP A 140 13.84 12.67 19.02
N ASP A 141 14.46 13.19 17.96
CA ASP A 141 15.84 12.86 17.61
C ASP A 141 16.81 13.21 18.76
N GLU A 142 16.65 14.38 19.40
CA GLU A 142 17.44 14.77 20.58
C GLU A 142 17.16 13.85 21.78
N PHE A 143 15.91 13.48 22.02
CA PHE A 143 15.54 12.53 23.08
C PHE A 143 16.20 11.17 22.88
N VAL A 144 16.17 10.64 21.66
CA VAL A 144 16.80 9.35 21.30
C VAL A 144 18.32 9.41 21.50
N VAL A 145 18.98 10.51 21.12
CA VAL A 145 20.45 10.66 21.27
C VAL A 145 20.88 10.89 22.72
N SER A 146 20.10 11.64 23.49
CA SER A 146 20.44 12.03 24.88
C SER A 146 20.25 10.91 25.90
N HIS A 147 19.36 9.96 25.62
CA HIS A 147 19.14 8.81 26.49
C HIS A 147 20.07 7.67 26.08
N SER A 148 20.83 7.12 27.04
CA SER A 148 21.64 5.94 26.77
C SER A 148 20.73 4.70 26.77
N TRP A 149 20.44 4.18 25.57
CA TRP A 149 19.63 2.98 25.38
C TRP A 149 20.47 1.71 25.49
N ASP A 150 21.39 1.70 26.46
CA ASP A 150 22.51 0.76 26.57
C ASP A 150 22.09 -0.72 26.61
N SER A 151 20.81 -1.01 26.84
CA SER A 151 20.30 -2.37 26.87
C SER A 151 19.72 -2.87 25.55
N GLN A 152 18.99 -2.07 24.75
CA GLN A 152 18.16 -2.59 23.65
C GLN A 152 17.81 -1.53 22.58
N PRO A 153 18.66 -1.27 21.57
CA PRO A 153 18.37 -0.29 20.50
C PRO A 153 17.08 -0.59 19.73
N TRP A 154 16.73 -1.86 19.58
CA TRP A 154 15.51 -2.33 18.91
C TRP A 154 14.21 -2.02 19.67
N SER A 155 14.29 -1.69 20.97
CA SER A 155 13.12 -1.32 21.79
C SER A 155 12.56 0.06 21.43
N LEU A 156 13.32 0.85 20.67
CA LEU A 156 12.90 2.16 20.24
C LEU A 156 12.02 2.08 18.98
N PRO A 157 10.80 2.64 19.03
CA PRO A 157 10.00 2.81 17.84
C PRO A 157 10.66 3.80 16.89
N ARG A 158 10.37 3.62 15.59
CA ARG A 158 10.70 4.64 14.60
C ARG A 158 9.88 5.90 14.87
N PHE A 159 10.29 7.03 14.30
CA PHE A 159 9.58 8.30 14.50
C PHE A 159 8.06 8.20 14.23
N VAL A 160 7.65 7.52 13.16
CA VAL A 160 6.21 7.34 12.85
C VAL A 160 5.51 6.47 13.89
N ASP A 161 6.14 5.39 14.37
CA ASP A 161 5.58 4.58 15.46
C ASP A 161 5.59 5.35 16.80
N ALA A 162 6.60 6.20 17.03
CA ALA A 162 6.71 7.06 18.20
C ALA A 162 5.56 8.07 18.26
N CYS A 163 5.16 8.63 17.11
CA CYS A 163 3.99 9.52 17.00
C CYS A 163 2.66 8.84 17.39
N GLU A 164 2.60 7.50 17.34
CA GLU A 164 1.43 6.71 17.71
C GLU A 164 1.45 6.26 19.19
N LEU A 165 2.56 6.46 19.91
CA LEU A 165 2.63 6.14 21.33
C LEU A 165 1.57 6.94 22.11
N PRO A 166 0.82 6.34 23.03
CA PRO A 166 -0.33 6.98 23.69
C PRO A 166 -0.06 8.38 24.25
N ALA A 167 1.07 8.59 24.92
CA ALA A 167 1.45 9.87 25.49
C ALA A 167 1.77 10.92 24.41
N ILE A 168 2.53 10.52 23.38
CA ILE A 168 2.92 11.40 22.26
C ILE A 168 1.71 11.72 21.38
N ASN A 169 0.95 10.70 20.97
CA ASN A 169 -0.26 10.86 20.16
C ASN A 169 -1.27 11.80 20.83
N ARG A 170 -1.45 11.68 22.16
CA ARG A 170 -2.32 12.61 22.92
C ARG A 170 -1.82 14.05 22.82
N MET A 171 -0.51 14.28 22.95
CA MET A 171 0.10 15.60 22.80
C MET A 171 -0.08 16.14 21.36
N LEU A 172 0.17 15.31 20.35
CA LEU A 172 0.06 15.70 18.94
C LEU A 172 -1.38 15.98 18.51
N ALA A 173 -2.36 15.26 19.07
CA ALA A 173 -3.78 15.36 18.73
C ALA A 173 -4.57 16.38 19.57
N GLU A 174 -3.98 16.94 20.64
CA GLU A 174 -4.64 17.90 21.52
C GLU A 174 -5.17 19.13 20.76
N ASP A 175 -6.41 19.53 21.05
CA ASP A 175 -7.11 20.66 20.41
C ASP A 175 -7.03 20.59 18.87
N GLU A 176 -7.32 19.43 18.29
CA GLU A 176 -7.27 19.20 16.83
C GLU A 176 -5.90 19.57 16.22
N SER A 177 -4.82 19.29 16.96
CA SER A 177 -3.44 19.60 16.58
C SER A 177 -3.17 21.10 16.40
N ARG A 178 -3.99 22.00 16.99
CA ARG A 178 -3.78 23.45 16.89
C ARG A 178 -2.62 23.95 17.75
N ILE A 179 -2.34 23.27 18.86
CA ILE A 179 -1.29 23.67 19.81
C ILE A 179 0.07 23.20 19.27
N PRO A 180 1.03 24.12 19.03
CA PRO A 180 2.39 23.76 18.58
C PRO A 180 3.10 22.82 19.56
N VAL A 181 4.04 22.04 19.04
CA VAL A 181 4.92 21.22 19.90
C VAL A 181 6.10 22.08 20.35
N THR A 182 6.24 22.27 21.66
CA THR A 182 7.38 23.01 22.26
C THR A 182 8.15 22.12 23.23
N ALA A 183 9.38 22.52 23.57
CA ALA A 183 10.19 21.78 24.53
C ALA A 183 9.52 21.67 25.91
N GLU A 184 8.88 22.72 26.39
CA GLU A 184 8.17 22.73 27.68
C GLU A 184 7.03 21.71 27.68
N ARG A 185 6.31 21.63 26.56
CA ARG A 185 5.21 20.69 26.40
C ARG A 185 5.71 19.25 26.34
N TRP A 186 6.83 19.02 25.66
CA TRP A 186 7.50 17.73 25.68
C TRP A 186 7.92 17.32 27.09
N GLN A 187 8.50 18.23 27.89
CA GLN A 187 8.88 17.94 29.28
C GLN A 187 7.69 17.54 30.16
N ALA A 188 6.49 18.03 29.87
CA ALA A 188 5.28 17.61 30.59
C ALA A 188 4.84 16.17 30.25
N VAL A 189 5.28 15.63 29.10
CA VAL A 189 4.84 14.32 28.58
C VAL A 189 5.94 13.25 28.68
N VAL A 190 7.22 13.65 28.64
CA VAL A 190 8.38 12.73 28.58
C VAL A 190 8.42 11.71 29.73
N GLY A 191 7.92 12.06 30.92
CA GLY A 191 7.85 11.14 32.05
C GLY A 191 6.93 9.92 31.84
N PHE A 192 5.99 9.98 30.90
CA PHE A 192 5.10 8.87 30.55
C PHE A 192 5.66 7.97 29.44
N VAL A 193 6.59 8.49 28.64
CA VAL A 193 7.11 7.85 27.43
C VAL A 193 7.82 6.51 27.71
N PRO A 194 8.63 6.33 28.78
CA PRO A 194 9.24 5.04 29.08
C PRO A 194 8.25 3.88 29.19
N ASN A 195 7.06 4.12 29.76
CA ASN A 195 6.03 3.08 29.87
C ASN A 195 5.45 2.71 28.49
N ASP A 196 5.24 3.70 27.62
CA ASP A 196 4.76 3.47 26.26
C ASP A 196 5.83 2.75 25.41
N LEU A 197 7.11 3.07 25.61
CA LEU A 197 8.23 2.38 24.98
C LEU A 197 8.33 0.91 25.40
N ASN A 198 8.19 0.62 26.70
CA ASN A 198 8.16 -0.75 27.19
C ASN A 198 7.00 -1.54 26.57
N ARG A 199 5.81 -0.94 26.49
CA ARG A 199 4.65 -1.57 25.84
C ARG A 199 4.89 -1.83 24.35
N PHE A 200 5.54 -0.90 23.66
CA PHE A 200 5.92 -1.07 22.26
C PHE A 200 6.94 -2.20 22.10
N ALA A 201 7.99 -2.24 22.92
CA ALA A 201 8.98 -3.32 22.92
C ALA A 201 8.34 -4.69 23.20
N ASP A 202 7.43 -4.77 24.17
CA ASP A 202 6.66 -5.97 24.46
C ASP A 202 5.80 -6.39 23.26
N GLN A 203 5.22 -5.43 22.55
CA GLN A 203 4.43 -5.69 21.35
C GLN A 203 5.29 -6.25 20.22
N VAL A 204 6.45 -5.64 19.96
CA VAL A 204 7.45 -6.13 19.00
C VAL A 204 7.82 -7.58 19.31
N MET A 205 8.19 -7.87 20.56
CA MET A 205 8.55 -9.22 20.97
C MET A 205 7.40 -10.22 20.79
N ARG A 206 6.17 -9.86 21.19
CA ARG A 206 4.98 -10.71 20.99
C ARG A 206 4.74 -11.02 19.52
N ASP A 207 4.87 -10.02 18.66
CA ASP A 207 4.67 -10.18 17.22
C ASP A 207 5.72 -11.11 16.60
N ILE A 208 6.98 -11.01 17.04
CA ILE A 208 8.04 -11.94 16.60
C ILE A 208 7.77 -13.35 17.13
N VAL A 209 7.41 -13.53 18.40
CA VAL A 209 7.07 -14.85 18.95
C VAL A 209 5.89 -15.46 18.20
N LYS A 210 4.87 -14.66 17.87
CA LYS A 210 3.74 -15.11 17.05
C LYS A 210 4.19 -15.58 15.68
N LEU A 211 5.07 -14.82 15.01
CA LEU A 211 5.66 -15.20 13.72
C LEU A 211 6.39 -16.54 13.81
N LEU A 212 7.21 -16.75 14.85
CA LEU A 212 7.93 -18.01 15.09
C LEU A 212 6.99 -19.19 15.38
N LYS A 213 5.95 -18.98 16.21
CA LYS A 213 4.95 -20.00 16.55
C LYS A 213 4.13 -20.45 15.34
N VAL A 214 3.72 -19.52 14.47
CA VAL A 214 2.96 -19.84 13.25
C VAL A 214 3.74 -20.81 12.37
N ALA A 215 5.00 -20.52 12.09
CA ALA A 215 5.81 -21.38 11.24
C ALA A 215 6.21 -22.71 11.90
N ALA A 216 6.40 -22.74 13.22
CA ALA A 216 6.55 -24.00 13.97
C ALA A 216 5.28 -24.88 13.91
N SER A 217 4.09 -24.27 13.81
CA SER A 217 2.83 -25.01 13.68
C SER A 217 2.63 -25.59 12.27
N GLU A 218 3.04 -24.86 11.23
CA GLU A 218 2.94 -25.30 9.83
C GLU A 218 3.77 -26.56 9.55
N THR A 219 4.93 -26.69 10.21
CA THR A 219 5.81 -27.86 10.09
C THR A 219 5.31 -29.08 10.85
N ASN A 220 4.47 -28.91 11.88
CA ASN A 220 3.93 -29.97 12.73
C ASN A 220 2.53 -30.47 12.31
N THR A 221 2.09 -30.14 11.09
CA THR A 221 0.75 -30.39 10.52
C THR A 221 0.30 -31.86 10.44
N VAL A 222 1.06 -32.81 10.99
CA VAL A 222 0.65 -34.21 11.07
C VAL A 222 -0.22 -34.49 12.32
N LYS A 223 -0.30 -33.63 13.35
CA LYS A 223 -1.01 -34.04 14.60
C LYS A 223 -1.52 -32.96 15.57
N ALA A 224 -1.88 -31.75 15.13
CA ALA A 224 -2.40 -30.72 16.05
C ALA A 224 -3.94 -30.60 15.98
N GLU A 225 -4.64 -31.27 16.89
CA GLU A 225 -6.03 -30.94 17.23
C GLU A 225 -6.08 -29.54 17.85
N ALA A 226 -7.07 -28.76 17.42
CA ALA A 226 -7.20 -27.32 17.66
C ALA A 226 -7.23 -26.96 19.16
N ALA A 227 -6.07 -26.63 19.74
CA ALA A 227 -5.99 -25.92 21.00
C ALA A 227 -6.39 -24.45 20.75
N THR A 228 -7.54 -24.07 21.30
CA THR A 228 -8.09 -22.71 21.28
C THR A 228 -7.11 -21.74 21.95
N ALA A 229 -6.72 -20.71 21.21
CA ALA A 229 -5.89 -19.60 21.69
C ALA A 229 -6.67 -18.75 22.69
N GLU A 230 -6.53 -19.03 23.98
CA GLU A 230 -6.88 -18.07 25.03
C GLU A 230 -5.65 -17.22 25.35
N ASP A 231 -5.83 -15.89 25.27
CA ASP A 231 -4.89 -14.80 25.59
C ASP A 231 -4.50 -14.78 27.08
N ALA A 232 -3.89 -15.86 27.56
CA ALA A 232 -3.17 -15.81 28.83
C ALA A 232 -1.93 -14.94 28.61
N HIS A 233 -1.74 -13.98 29.51
CA HIS A 233 -0.56 -13.13 29.62
C HIS A 233 0.66 -14.00 30.00
N GLU A 234 1.07 -14.91 29.10
CA GLU A 234 2.21 -15.80 29.29
C GLU A 234 3.46 -14.93 29.40
N ASP A 235 4.21 -15.14 30.49
CA ASP A 235 5.55 -14.61 30.65
C ASP A 235 6.37 -15.05 29.43
N MET A 236 6.75 -14.08 28.61
CA MET A 236 7.30 -14.34 27.30
C MET A 236 8.75 -14.78 27.45
N ASP A 237 8.98 -16.07 27.27
CA ASP A 237 10.31 -16.68 27.36
C ASP A 237 11.25 -16.12 26.27
N SER A 238 12.02 -15.10 26.63
CA SER A 238 13.01 -14.47 25.75
C SER A 238 14.11 -15.43 25.27
N SER A 239 14.26 -16.62 25.88
CA SER A 239 15.19 -17.64 25.39
C SER A 239 14.82 -18.12 23.99
N ILE A 240 13.54 -18.03 23.60
CA ILE A 240 13.09 -18.44 22.26
C ILE A 240 13.86 -17.74 21.16
N PHE A 241 14.24 -16.47 21.32
CA PHE A 241 14.95 -15.70 20.31
C PHE A 241 16.39 -16.18 20.08
N LYS A 242 16.97 -16.88 21.06
CA LYS A 242 18.35 -17.38 21.01
C LYS A 242 18.45 -18.80 20.42
N ARG A 243 17.33 -19.49 20.26
CA ARG A 243 17.30 -20.87 19.75
C ARG A 243 17.76 -20.92 18.31
N ALA A 244 18.48 -21.98 17.95
CA ALA A 244 18.96 -22.20 16.58
C ALA A 244 17.81 -22.36 15.56
N SER A 245 16.61 -22.72 16.02
CA SER A 245 15.39 -22.85 15.22
C SER A 245 14.61 -21.53 15.03
N SER A 246 15.00 -20.45 15.73
CA SER A 246 14.32 -19.14 15.68
C SER A 246 14.94 -18.15 14.70
N LEU A 247 15.62 -18.66 13.68
CA LEU A 247 16.20 -17.83 12.63
C LEU A 247 15.10 -17.19 11.77
N LEU A 248 15.28 -15.92 11.46
CA LEU A 248 14.39 -15.12 10.63
C LEU A 248 15.12 -14.69 9.36
N SER A 249 14.40 -14.60 8.24
CA SER A 249 14.91 -14.06 6.97
C SER A 249 14.26 -12.73 6.63
N CYS A 250 14.98 -11.92 5.86
CA CYS A 250 14.42 -10.72 5.26
C CYS A 250 13.56 -11.07 4.04
N GLY A 251 12.34 -10.56 3.98
CA GLY A 251 11.39 -10.78 2.91
C GLY A 251 11.68 -10.03 1.61
N VAL A 252 12.75 -9.23 1.55
CA VAL A 252 13.18 -8.52 0.33
C VAL A 252 13.80 -9.51 -0.65
N THR A 253 13.34 -9.50 -1.90
CA THR A 253 13.85 -10.36 -2.97
C THR A 253 15.38 -10.25 -3.09
N GLY A 254 16.06 -11.38 -2.97
CA GLY A 254 17.52 -11.47 -3.10
C GLY A 254 18.29 -11.34 -1.77
N CYS A 255 17.64 -10.98 -0.67
CA CYS A 255 18.24 -11.13 0.65
C CYS A 255 18.00 -12.56 1.14
N GLN A 256 19.08 -13.32 1.33
CA GLN A 256 19.03 -14.73 1.77
C GLN A 256 19.59 -14.92 3.19
N ASN A 257 20.05 -13.86 3.83
CA ASN A 257 20.72 -13.94 5.11
C ASN A 257 19.72 -14.30 6.23
N LEU A 258 20.16 -15.19 7.13
CA LEU A 258 19.41 -15.56 8.33
C LEU A 258 19.97 -14.89 9.57
N TYR A 259 19.08 -14.31 10.37
CA TYR A 259 19.40 -13.56 11.58
C TYR A 259 18.60 -14.05 12.77
N THR A 260 19.15 -13.89 13.97
CA THR A 260 18.35 -14.03 15.20
C THR A 260 17.64 -12.73 15.53
N PHE A 261 16.75 -12.75 16.52
CA PHE A 261 16.26 -11.52 17.13
C PHE A 261 17.19 -11.14 18.31
N PRO A 262 17.62 -9.87 18.45
CA PRO A 262 17.20 -8.70 17.67
C PRO A 262 18.07 -8.39 16.44
N GLU A 263 19.09 -9.19 16.11
CA GLU A 263 20.03 -8.94 14.98
C GLU A 263 19.33 -8.59 13.66
N ILE A 264 18.19 -9.24 13.36
CA ILE A 264 17.43 -8.96 12.14
C ILE A 264 16.90 -7.52 12.05
N LEU A 265 16.71 -6.86 13.21
CA LEU A 265 16.30 -5.46 13.29
C LEU A 265 17.48 -4.49 13.14
N GLU A 266 18.68 -4.97 12.88
CA GLU A 266 19.82 -4.15 12.47
C GLU A 266 20.08 -4.25 10.96
N GLU A 267 19.46 -5.23 10.30
CA GLU A 267 19.63 -5.48 8.88
C GLU A 267 19.03 -4.33 8.04
N GLU A 268 19.82 -3.79 7.11
CA GLU A 268 19.48 -2.58 6.35
C GLU A 268 18.16 -2.71 5.57
N HIS A 269 17.81 -3.91 5.12
CA HIS A 269 16.56 -4.18 4.39
C HIS A 269 15.31 -4.17 5.28
N VAL A 270 15.48 -4.45 6.57
CA VAL A 270 14.43 -4.48 7.59
C VAL A 270 14.35 -3.11 8.25
N THR A 271 15.49 -2.59 8.71
CA THR A 271 15.68 -1.29 9.36
C THR A 271 16.62 -0.39 8.56
N PRO A 272 16.14 0.16 7.44
CA PRO A 272 16.88 1.14 6.65
C PRO A 272 16.97 2.47 7.38
N TYR A 273 17.73 2.54 8.48
CA TYR A 273 17.97 3.76 9.24
C TYR A 273 18.67 4.83 8.38
N ARG A 274 19.38 4.40 7.33
CA ARG A 274 20.19 5.25 6.44
C ARG A 274 19.43 5.81 5.24
N TYR A 275 18.25 5.30 4.89
CA TYR A 275 17.50 5.78 3.73
C TYR A 275 16.31 6.64 4.14
N ARG A 276 16.36 7.94 3.83
CA ARG A 276 15.29 8.93 4.12
C ARG A 276 13.88 8.45 3.74
N ASN A 277 13.74 7.69 2.65
CA ASN A 277 12.45 7.24 2.11
C ASN A 277 11.78 6.12 2.92
N PHE A 278 12.42 5.62 3.98
CA PHE A 278 11.90 4.52 4.80
C PHE A 278 11.65 4.92 6.26
N ARG A 279 11.83 6.20 6.60
CA ARG A 279 11.46 6.74 7.92
C ARG A 279 9.97 6.60 8.22
N ASP A 280 9.15 6.46 7.17
CA ASP A 280 7.69 6.53 7.28
C ASP A 280 6.98 5.18 7.52
N ARG A 281 7.73 4.08 7.61
CA ARG A 281 7.13 2.75 7.75
C ARG A 281 6.81 2.45 9.21
N LYS A 282 5.59 1.98 9.45
CA LYS A 282 5.14 1.53 10.77
C LYS A 282 5.60 0.11 11.05
N TRP A 283 5.65 -0.28 12.32
CA TRP A 283 6.00 -1.65 12.75
C TRP A 283 5.25 -2.76 11.97
N PRO A 284 3.93 -2.68 11.72
CA PRO A 284 3.23 -3.71 10.93
C PRO A 284 3.78 -3.89 9.51
N ASP A 285 4.24 -2.80 8.87
CA ASP A 285 4.86 -2.87 7.54
C ASP A 285 6.22 -3.58 7.60
N LEU A 286 6.95 -3.42 8.71
CA LEU A 286 8.23 -4.08 8.94
C LEU A 286 8.04 -5.56 9.25
N LEU A 287 7.08 -5.88 10.13
CA LEU A 287 6.71 -7.24 10.46
C LEU A 287 6.31 -8.03 9.22
N SER A 288 5.59 -7.41 8.27
CA SER A 288 5.24 -8.03 6.99
C SER A 288 6.44 -8.42 6.11
N ARG A 289 7.60 -7.80 6.37
CA ARG A 289 8.86 -8.11 5.69
C ARG A 289 9.69 -9.14 6.43
N LEU A 290 9.38 -9.45 7.68
CA LEU A 290 10.05 -10.52 8.40
C LEU A 290 9.41 -11.83 7.98
N LYS A 291 10.25 -12.80 7.62
CA LYS A 291 9.79 -14.14 7.30
C LYS A 291 10.45 -15.12 8.25
N HIS A 292 9.68 -16.10 8.66
CA HIS A 292 10.22 -17.34 9.19
C HIS A 292 9.96 -18.41 8.14
N GLU A 293 11.03 -18.99 7.62
CA GLU A 293 10.91 -19.98 6.55
C GLU A 293 10.74 -21.36 7.19
N PRO A 294 9.63 -22.08 6.91
CA PRO A 294 9.40 -23.42 7.46
C PRO A 294 10.56 -24.39 7.20
N GLU A 295 11.25 -24.19 6.07
CA GLU A 295 12.41 -24.99 5.69
C GLU A 295 13.63 -24.74 6.59
N VAL A 296 13.84 -23.51 7.04
CA VAL A 296 14.90 -23.15 7.99
C VAL A 296 14.63 -23.80 9.34
N PHE A 297 13.37 -23.77 9.81
CA PHE A 297 12.97 -24.45 11.04
C PHE A 297 13.18 -25.96 10.97
N ARG A 298 12.75 -26.57 9.86
CA ARG A 298 12.90 -28.01 9.61
C ARG A 298 14.38 -28.40 9.54
N CYS A 299 15.21 -27.60 8.87
CA CYS A 299 16.65 -27.76 8.83
C CYS A 299 17.24 -27.76 10.25
N ALA A 300 16.99 -26.69 11.00
CA ALA A 300 17.52 -26.51 12.34
C ALA A 300 17.15 -27.68 13.25
N SER A 301 15.87 -28.08 13.23
CA SER A 301 15.37 -29.21 14.01
C SER A 301 16.04 -30.54 13.64
N LEU A 302 16.25 -30.78 12.34
CA LEU A 302 16.92 -31.99 11.85
C LEU A 302 18.39 -32.03 12.23
N VAL A 303 19.10 -30.90 12.14
CA VAL A 303 20.50 -30.79 12.57
C VAL A 303 20.62 -31.05 14.06
N LEU A 304 19.82 -30.39 14.89
CA LEU A 304 19.81 -30.59 16.35
C LEU A 304 19.56 -32.06 16.70
N LYS A 305 18.55 -32.67 16.10
CA LYS A 305 18.24 -34.09 16.29
C LYS A 305 19.39 -35.00 15.88
N THR A 306 20.07 -34.70 14.78
CA THR A 306 21.18 -35.52 14.29
C THR A 306 22.43 -35.41 15.18
N LEU A 307 22.65 -34.23 15.77
CA LEU A 307 23.71 -34.00 16.76
C LEU A 307 23.36 -34.55 18.16
N GLY A 308 22.11 -35.00 18.37
CA GLY A 308 21.61 -35.41 19.69
C GLY A 308 21.45 -34.24 20.66
N TRP A 309 21.28 -33.03 20.14
CA TRP A 309 21.12 -31.80 20.92
C TRP A 309 19.64 -31.50 21.21
N PRO A 310 19.32 -30.85 22.35
CA PRO A 310 17.96 -30.39 22.64
C PRO A 310 17.41 -29.39 21.61
N GLU A 311 16.09 -29.36 21.39
CA GLU A 311 15.44 -28.43 20.43
C GLU A 311 15.55 -26.96 20.84
N ASP A 312 15.74 -26.68 22.12
CA ASP A 312 15.96 -25.36 22.70
C ASP A 312 17.44 -24.94 22.70
N THR A 313 18.32 -25.70 22.05
CA THR A 313 19.74 -25.36 21.94
C THR A 313 19.93 -23.97 21.29
N HIS A 314 20.73 -23.14 21.96
CA HIS A 314 21.04 -21.80 21.49
C HIS A 314 21.97 -21.83 20.27
N LEU A 315 21.81 -20.84 19.38
CA LEU A 315 22.65 -20.69 18.20
C LEU A 315 24.14 -20.52 18.55
N ALA A 316 24.44 -19.81 19.65
CA ALA A 316 25.81 -19.60 20.13
C ALA A 316 26.58 -20.92 20.39
N ALA A 317 25.89 -22.01 20.72
CA ALA A 317 26.52 -23.32 20.91
C ALA A 317 27.16 -23.85 19.61
N PHE A 318 26.57 -23.56 18.45
CA PHE A 318 27.15 -23.91 17.16
C PHE A 318 28.42 -23.12 16.87
N ASP A 319 28.42 -21.82 17.20
CA ASP A 319 29.55 -20.93 16.98
C ASP A 319 30.73 -21.30 17.90
N GLU A 320 30.46 -21.58 19.18
CA GLU A 320 31.47 -21.98 20.18
C GLU A 320 32.13 -23.32 19.83
N CYS A 321 31.34 -24.29 19.34
CA CYS A 321 31.86 -25.59 18.97
C CYS A 321 32.54 -25.61 17.58
N ASN A 322 32.47 -24.50 16.82
CA ASN A 322 32.98 -24.37 15.45
C ASN A 322 32.60 -25.58 14.56
N ILE A 323 31.35 -26.04 14.70
CA ILE A 323 30.89 -27.24 14.00
C ILE A 323 30.78 -26.94 12.52
N LYS A 324 31.36 -27.83 11.70
CA LYS A 324 31.18 -27.82 10.25
C LYS A 324 30.30 -28.99 9.85
N LEU A 325 29.25 -28.68 9.10
CA LEU A 325 28.24 -29.61 8.63
C LEU A 325 28.43 -29.88 7.15
N ILE A 326 28.33 -31.14 6.74
CA ILE A 326 28.32 -31.56 5.33
C ILE A 326 26.97 -32.19 5.03
N CYS A 327 26.38 -31.79 3.90
CA CYS A 327 25.16 -32.41 3.42
C CYS A 327 25.47 -33.66 2.60
N LEU A 328 24.92 -34.82 3.00
CA LEU A 328 25.14 -36.08 2.30
C LEU A 328 24.11 -36.38 1.21
N CYS A 329 23.31 -35.40 0.77
CA CYS A 329 22.29 -35.61 -0.27
C CYS A 329 22.87 -35.88 -1.67
N GLY A 330 24.19 -35.81 -1.82
CA GLY A 330 24.89 -36.02 -3.09
C GLY A 330 24.97 -34.78 -4.00
N ASN A 331 24.36 -33.65 -3.63
CA ASN A 331 24.48 -32.40 -4.39
C ASN A 331 25.92 -31.85 -4.28
N PRO A 332 26.66 -31.69 -5.40
CA PRO A 332 28.06 -31.25 -5.37
C PRO A 332 28.25 -29.86 -4.76
N LYS A 333 27.21 -29.01 -4.75
CA LYS A 333 27.27 -27.67 -4.13
C LYS A 333 27.25 -27.71 -2.60
N PHE A 334 26.91 -28.85 -2.00
CA PHE A 334 26.77 -29.02 -0.54
C PHE A 334 27.76 -30.04 0.06
N GLN A 335 28.73 -30.50 -0.75
CA GLN A 335 29.79 -31.41 -0.30
C GLN A 335 30.92 -30.71 0.45
N GLN A 336 30.94 -29.37 0.45
CA GLN A 336 31.90 -28.60 1.24
C GLN A 336 31.38 -28.43 2.68
N PRO A 337 32.25 -28.46 3.70
CA PRO A 337 31.85 -28.17 5.07
C PRO A 337 31.34 -26.72 5.17
N MET A 338 30.16 -26.54 5.76
CA MET A 338 29.52 -25.23 5.95
C MET A 338 29.22 -24.99 7.44
N ASP A 339 29.07 -23.74 7.84
CA ASP A 339 28.47 -23.43 9.14
C ASP A 339 26.95 -23.67 9.14
N PHE A 340 26.37 -23.63 10.33
CA PHE A 340 24.95 -23.90 10.56
C PHE A 340 24.02 -22.95 9.79
N ARG A 341 24.32 -21.64 9.78
CA ARG A 341 23.48 -20.63 9.10
C ARG A 341 23.51 -20.86 7.59
N SER A 342 24.69 -21.01 7.01
CA SER A 342 24.91 -21.32 5.60
C SER A 342 24.21 -22.59 5.15
N LEU A 343 24.09 -23.59 6.03
CA LEU A 343 23.31 -24.80 5.75
C LEU A 343 21.80 -24.49 5.71
N CYS A 344 21.30 -23.75 6.70
CA CYS A 344 19.88 -23.38 6.79
C CYS A 344 19.41 -22.48 5.65
N GLU A 345 20.23 -21.52 5.21
CA GLU A 345 19.92 -20.56 4.13
C GLU A 345 19.58 -21.25 2.80
N ARG A 346 20.03 -22.49 2.61
CA ARG A 346 19.88 -23.19 1.33
C ARG A 346 18.57 -23.96 1.19
N GLY A 347 17.82 -24.18 2.27
CA GLY A 347 16.43 -24.70 2.29
C GLY A 347 16.17 -26.11 1.69
N GLU A 348 17.09 -26.67 0.90
CA GLU A 348 16.93 -27.93 0.18
C GLU A 348 17.63 -29.08 0.90
N ILE A 349 16.94 -29.65 1.88
CA ILE A 349 17.59 -30.53 2.84
C ILE A 349 16.93 -31.90 2.87
N HIS A 350 17.53 -32.83 2.14
CA HIS A 350 17.39 -34.27 2.30
C HIS A 350 18.62 -34.77 3.08
N LEU A 351 18.68 -34.55 4.40
CA LEU A 351 19.90 -34.81 5.17
C LEU A 351 20.04 -36.24 5.67
N ILE A 352 21.22 -36.79 5.39
CA ILE A 352 22.04 -37.52 6.36
C ILE A 352 23.21 -36.56 6.66
N LEU A 353 23.58 -36.34 7.92
CA LEU A 353 24.70 -35.46 8.31
C LEU A 353 25.88 -36.31 8.80
N GLU A 354 27.09 -35.90 8.44
CA GLU A 354 28.32 -36.34 9.09
C GLU A 354 28.95 -35.14 9.80
N THR A 355 29.31 -35.30 11.08
CA THR A 355 29.91 -34.22 11.87
C THR A 355 31.43 -34.31 11.73
N LEU A 356 32.04 -33.33 11.09
CA LEU A 356 33.50 -33.22 11.09
C LEU A 356 33.92 -32.49 12.37
N TYR A 357 34.33 -33.25 13.39
CA TYR A 357 35.06 -32.66 14.50
C TYR A 357 36.41 -32.19 13.99
N SER A 358 36.67 -30.88 14.09
CA SER A 358 38.04 -30.39 13.95
C SER A 358 38.84 -31.01 15.08
N THR A 359 39.62 -32.05 14.78
CA THR A 359 40.65 -32.61 15.67
C THR A 359 41.79 -31.62 15.77
N THR A 360 41.51 -30.42 16.27
CA THR A 360 42.52 -29.55 16.84
C THR A 360 42.80 -30.12 18.22
N THR A 361 43.66 -31.13 18.25
CA THR A 361 44.31 -31.61 19.47
C THR A 361 44.85 -30.38 20.21
N MET A 362 44.27 -30.04 21.36
CA MET A 362 44.93 -29.14 22.31
C MET A 362 46.25 -29.80 22.70
N ILE A 363 47.37 -29.27 22.18
CA ILE A 363 48.71 -29.46 22.74
C ILE A 363 48.99 -28.31 23.68
#